data_AF-A0A2U1N368-F1
#
_entry.id   AF-A0A2U1N368-F1
#
_cell.length_a   1.000
_cell.length_b   1.000
_cell.length_c   1.000
_cell.angle_alpha   90.00
_cell.angle_beta   90.00
_cell.angle_gamma   90.00
#
_symmetry.space_group_name_H-M   'P 1'
#
loop_
_entity.id
_entity.type
_entity.pdbx_description
1 polymer ?
#
loop_
_entity_poly.entity_id
_entity_poly.type
_entity_poly.pdbx_seq_one_letter_code
_entity_poly.pdbx_strand_id
1 'polypeptide(L)'
;MTIALHCLGLALTPRFYDKNYLSTKASGGIPRKPPNEDKEVTNGVIEAFKRISENEEEAQMLRAQYARFHMKKGFYSRPEAQIDAVTTDPIDWWFSESYKEGPSKKWDMNLESAYLEASASRMEDMQWENLDED
;
A
#
# COMPACT_ATOMS: atom_id res chain seq x y z
N MET A 1 13.81 9.45 3.39
CA MET A 1 13.02 8.24 3.72
C MET A 1 11.55 8.29 3.32
N THR A 2 11.02 9.46 2.93
CA THR A 2 9.57 9.67 2.75
C THR A 2 9.02 9.15 1.40
N ILE A 3 9.80 9.25 0.33
CA ILE A 3 9.30 9.05 -1.05
C ILE A 3 8.77 7.62 -1.29
N ALA A 4 9.49 6.58 -0.86
CA ALA A 4 9.07 5.19 -1.06
C ALA A 4 7.74 4.87 -0.34
N LEU A 5 7.59 5.30 0.92
CA LEU A 5 6.34 5.15 1.65
C LEU A 5 5.20 5.98 1.05
N HIS A 6 5.47 7.20 0.55
CA HIS A 6 4.47 7.98 -0.15
C HIS A 6 4.01 7.28 -1.43
N CYS A 7 4.93 6.73 -2.22
CA CYS A 7 4.60 5.94 -3.40
C CYS A 7 3.75 4.72 -3.03
N LEU A 8 4.08 4.03 -1.93
CA LEU A 8 3.27 2.91 -1.43
C LEU A 8 1.86 3.35 -1.01
N GLY A 9 1.72 4.43 -0.24
CA GLY A 9 0.41 4.95 0.17
C GLY A 9 -0.46 5.37 -1.01
N LEU A 10 0.14 6.03 -2.02
CA LEU A 10 -0.54 6.33 -3.28
C LEU A 10 -0.97 5.03 -3.99
N ALA A 11 -0.05 4.08 -4.12
CA ALA A 11 -0.30 2.83 -4.83
C ALA A 11 -1.36 1.94 -4.14
N LEU A 12 -1.52 2.04 -2.82
CA LEU A 12 -2.53 1.29 -2.06
C LEU A 12 -3.87 2.03 -1.92
N THR A 13 -4.02 3.21 -2.51
CA THR A 13 -5.28 3.96 -2.48
C THR A 13 -6.16 3.58 -3.69
N PRO A 14 -7.27 2.85 -3.52
CA PRO A 14 -8.06 2.33 -4.65
C PRO A 14 -8.68 3.42 -5.52
N ARG A 15 -9.03 4.57 -4.93
CA ARG A 15 -9.51 5.76 -5.63
C ARG A 15 -8.61 6.19 -6.80
N PHE A 16 -7.30 5.94 -6.74
CA PHE A 16 -6.39 6.31 -7.81
C PHE A 16 -6.41 5.36 -9.02
N TYR A 17 -7.15 4.26 -8.93
CA TYR A 17 -7.43 3.32 -10.02
C TYR A 17 -8.88 3.44 -10.53
N ASP A 18 -9.66 4.37 -10.00
CA ASP A 18 -11.04 4.61 -10.41
C ASP A 18 -11.12 5.32 -11.76
N LYS A 19 -12.07 4.91 -12.60
CA LYS A 19 -12.24 5.47 -13.95
C LYS A 19 -12.67 6.92 -13.92
N ASN A 20 -13.50 7.34 -12.96
CA ASN A 20 -13.96 8.72 -12.86
C ASN A 20 -12.84 9.62 -12.32
N TYR A 21 -12.03 9.12 -11.40
CA TYR A 21 -10.83 9.83 -10.98
C TYR A 21 -9.87 10.04 -12.16
N LEU A 22 -9.55 8.97 -12.90
CA LEU A 22 -8.60 9.00 -14.02
C LEU A 22 -9.07 9.82 -15.22
N SER A 23 -10.38 9.96 -15.43
CA SER A 23 -10.93 10.77 -16.53
C SER A 23 -10.81 12.28 -16.30
N THR A 24 -10.51 12.70 -15.07
CA THR A 24 -10.34 14.11 -14.72
C THR A 24 -8.85 14.51 -14.72
N LYS A 25 -8.55 15.78 -14.99
CA LYS A 25 -7.18 16.30 -15.00
C LYS A 25 -6.67 16.59 -13.60
N ALA A 26 -5.38 16.31 -13.35
CA ALA A 26 -4.69 16.76 -12.16
C ALA A 26 -4.52 18.29 -12.17
N SER A 27 -4.11 18.84 -11.02
CA SER A 27 -3.69 20.24 -10.93
C SER A 27 -2.59 20.51 -11.95
N GLY A 28 -2.77 21.54 -12.77
CA GLY A 28 -1.88 21.83 -13.91
C GLY A 28 -2.31 21.20 -15.24
N GLY A 29 -3.48 20.56 -15.30
CA GLY A 29 -4.06 20.09 -16.56
C GLY A 29 -3.47 18.76 -17.09
N ILE A 30 -2.63 18.11 -16.29
CA ILE A 30 -1.94 16.87 -16.65
C ILE A 30 -2.96 15.70 -16.58
N PRO A 31 -3.00 14.82 -17.59
CA PRO A 31 -3.78 13.58 -17.51
C PRO A 31 -3.34 12.73 -16.32
N ARG A 32 -4.30 12.21 -15.57
CA ARG A 32 -4.00 11.27 -14.49
C ARG A 32 -3.67 9.91 -15.08
N LYS A 33 -2.69 9.25 -14.47
CA LYS A 33 -2.33 7.85 -14.73
C LYS A 33 -2.52 7.05 -13.44
N PRO A 34 -2.94 5.78 -13.54
CA PRO A 34 -3.01 4.94 -12.36
C PRO A 34 -1.60 4.69 -11.79
N PRO A 35 -1.46 4.47 -10.48
CA PRO A 35 -0.14 4.30 -9.84
C PRO A 35 0.74 3.23 -10.48
N ASN A 36 0.15 2.12 -10.96
CA ASN A 36 0.88 1.01 -11.59
C ASN A 36 1.40 1.32 -13.01
N GLU A 37 0.98 2.43 -13.62
CA GLU A 37 1.51 2.90 -14.91
C GLU A 37 2.56 4.02 -14.70
N ASP A 38 2.73 4.49 -13.47
CA ASP A 38 3.77 5.44 -13.11
C ASP A 38 5.04 4.69 -12.69
N LYS A 39 6.11 4.87 -13.46
CA LYS A 39 7.42 4.25 -13.19
C LYS A 39 8.01 4.69 -11.87
N GLU A 40 7.87 5.97 -11.51
CA GLU A 40 8.43 6.49 -10.27
C GLU A 40 7.70 5.90 -9.07
N VAL A 41 6.37 5.83 -9.15
CA VAL A 41 5.55 5.20 -8.12
C VAL A 41 5.84 3.71 -8.01
N THR A 42 5.94 3.00 -9.13
CA THR A 42 6.21 1.56 -9.14
C THR A 42 7.57 1.24 -8.52
N ASN A 43 8.61 2.02 -8.86
CA ASN A 43 9.93 1.85 -8.26
C ASN A 43 9.91 2.15 -6.75
N GLY A 44 9.18 3.21 -6.35
CA GLY A 44 8.99 3.54 -4.94
C GLY A 44 8.27 2.46 -4.14
N VAL A 45 7.27 1.80 -4.74
CA VAL A 45 6.56 0.66 -4.15
C VAL A 45 7.48 -0.54 -3.95
N ILE A 46 8.28 -0.89 -4.97
CA ILE A 46 9.23 -2.01 -4.88
C ILE A 46 10.26 -1.75 -3.79
N GLU A 47 10.79 -0.52 -3.72
CA GLU A 47 11.73 -0.11 -2.69
C GLU A 47 11.09 -0.12 -1.30
N ALA A 48 9.84 0.30 -1.18
CA ALA A 48 9.10 0.24 0.08
C ALA A 48 8.94 -1.21 0.56
N PHE A 49 8.53 -2.12 -0.32
CA PHE A 49 8.40 -3.54 0.02
C PHE A 49 9.72 -4.14 0.49
N LYS A 50 10.83 -3.85 -0.19
CA LYS A 50 12.16 -4.34 0.20
C LYS A 50 12.57 -3.88 1.62
N ARG A 51 12.13 -2.68 2.05
CA ARG A 51 12.48 -2.12 3.36
C ARG A 51 11.59 -2.65 4.49
N ILE A 52 10.31 -2.90 4.21
CA ILE A 52 9.36 -3.37 5.23
C ILE A 52 9.35 -4.89 5.38
N SER A 53 9.75 -5.63 4.35
CA SER A 53 9.84 -7.09 4.40
C SER A 53 11.02 -7.54 5.26
N GLU A 54 10.85 -8.60 6.03
CA GLU A 54 11.92 -9.25 6.79
C GLU A 54 12.89 -10.03 5.88
N ASN A 55 12.40 -10.52 4.75
CA ASN A 55 13.16 -11.35 3.81
C ASN A 55 12.62 -11.27 2.38
N GLU A 56 13.34 -11.86 1.43
CA GLU A 56 12.99 -11.81 0.00
C GLU A 56 11.72 -12.59 -0.34
N GLU A 57 11.38 -13.64 0.42
CA GLU A 57 10.14 -14.40 0.22
C GLU A 57 8.92 -13.53 0.53
N GLU A 58 8.96 -12.80 1.65
CA GLU A 58 7.93 -11.83 2.02
C GLU A 58 7.87 -10.67 1.00
N ALA A 59 9.01 -10.13 0.58
CA ALA A 59 9.05 -9.10 -0.45
C ALA A 59 8.39 -9.58 -1.76
N GLN A 60 8.63 -10.83 -2.15
CA GLN A 60 8.00 -11.43 -3.33
C GLN A 60 6.49 -11.62 -3.14
N MET A 61 6.05 -12.06 -1.96
CA MET A 61 4.63 -12.17 -1.61
C MET A 61 3.94 -10.81 -1.71
N LEU A 62 4.50 -9.76 -1.11
CA LEU A 62 3.95 -8.40 -1.15
C LEU A 62 3.83 -7.87 -2.59
N ARG A 63 4.85 -8.07 -3.42
CA ARG A 63 4.80 -7.72 -4.85
C ARG A 63 3.69 -8.48 -5.59
N ALA A 64 3.53 -9.78 -5.33
CA ALA A 64 2.48 -10.59 -5.95
C ALA A 64 1.07 -10.17 -5.50
N GLN A 65 0.90 -9.82 -4.23
CA GLN A 65 -0.38 -9.31 -3.70
C GLN A 65 -0.72 -7.95 -4.28
N TYR A 66 0.25 -7.03 -4.33
CA TYR A 66 0.10 -5.75 -5.01
C TYR A 66 -0.31 -5.92 -6.47
N ALA A 67 0.32 -6.86 -7.18
CA ALA A 67 -0.05 -7.21 -8.56
C ALA A 67 -1.51 -7.64 -8.69
N ARG A 68 -2.01 -8.49 -7.77
CA ARG A 68 -3.41 -8.92 -7.79
C ARG A 68 -4.37 -7.76 -7.52
N PHE A 69 -4.02 -6.86 -6.60
CA PHE A 69 -4.80 -5.68 -6.28
C PHE A 69 -4.93 -4.74 -7.49
N HIS A 70 -3.83 -4.27 -8.07
CA HIS A 70 -3.91 -3.29 -9.15
C HIS A 70 -4.44 -3.91 -10.47
N MET A 71 -4.41 -5.24 -10.61
CA MET A 71 -5.09 -5.97 -11.69
C MET A 71 -6.59 -6.19 -11.44
N LYS A 72 -7.15 -5.68 -10.33
CA LYS A 72 -8.55 -5.86 -9.91
C LYS A 72 -8.97 -7.34 -9.88
N LYS A 73 -8.11 -8.21 -9.35
CA LYS A 73 -8.38 -9.65 -9.20
C LYS A 73 -8.89 -9.96 -7.79
N GLY A 74 -9.47 -11.15 -7.61
CA GLY A 74 -9.96 -11.61 -6.30
C GLY A 74 -11.20 -10.82 -5.86
N PHE A 75 -11.30 -10.47 -4.57
CA PHE A 75 -12.45 -9.74 -4.04
C PHE A 75 -12.66 -8.39 -4.72
N TYR A 76 -11.56 -7.68 -5.01
CA TYR A 76 -11.59 -6.38 -5.70
C TYR A 76 -12.06 -6.45 -7.16
N SER A 77 -12.27 -7.64 -7.72
CA SER A 77 -12.92 -7.80 -9.02
C SER A 77 -14.42 -7.49 -9.00
N ARG A 78 -15.05 -7.54 -7.81
CA ARG A 78 -16.50 -7.31 -7.65
C ARG A 78 -16.83 -5.82 -7.82
N PRO A 79 -17.88 -5.46 -8.58
CA PRO A 79 -18.30 -4.07 -8.74
C PRO A 79 -18.58 -3.36 -7.41
N GLU A 80 -19.21 -4.05 -6.46
CA GLU A 80 -19.55 -3.50 -5.14
C GLU A 80 -18.28 -3.18 -4.34
N ALA A 81 -17.30 -4.08 -4.39
CA ALA A 81 -16.00 -3.87 -3.76
C ALA A 81 -15.25 -2.69 -4.39
N GLN A 82 -15.40 -2.47 -5.70
CA GLN A 82 -14.80 -1.32 -6.38
C GLN A 82 -15.49 0.00 -6.02
N ILE A 83 -16.82 0.01 -5.86
CA ILE A 83 -17.57 1.19 -5.43
C ILE A 83 -17.14 1.56 -4.01
N ASP A 84 -17.18 0.59 -3.09
CA ASP A 84 -16.81 0.78 -1.69
C ASP A 84 -15.37 1.31 -1.53
N ALA A 85 -14.42 0.73 -2.29
CA ALA A 85 -13.02 1.14 -2.28
C ALA A 85 -12.76 2.60 -2.69
N VAL A 86 -13.72 3.22 -3.40
CA VAL A 86 -13.61 4.60 -3.89
C VAL A 86 -14.36 5.57 -2.98
N THR A 87 -15.39 5.10 -2.28
CA THR A 87 -16.24 5.92 -1.40
C THR A 87 -15.81 5.92 0.07
N THR A 88 -15.03 4.91 0.47
CA THR A 88 -14.58 4.70 1.85
C THR A 88 -13.15 5.23 2.03
N ASP A 89 -12.77 5.61 3.26
CA ASP A 89 -11.38 5.97 3.55
C ASP A 89 -10.46 4.78 3.20
N PRO A 90 -9.28 5.01 2.60
CA PRO A 90 -8.41 3.92 2.19
C PRO A 90 -8.05 2.99 3.36
N ILE A 91 -7.84 3.53 4.56
CA ILE A 91 -7.55 2.73 5.76
C ILE A 91 -8.75 1.86 6.09
N ASP A 92 -9.93 2.48 6.26
CA ASP A 92 -11.17 1.75 6.61
C ASP A 92 -11.51 0.66 5.59
N TRP A 93 -11.25 0.91 4.30
CA TRP A 93 -11.48 -0.08 3.25
C TRP A 93 -10.60 -1.32 3.41
N TRP A 94 -9.29 -1.12 3.65
CA TRP A 94 -8.35 -2.22 3.87
C TRP A 94 -8.66 -3.01 5.16
N PHE A 95 -9.24 -2.36 6.17
CA PHE A 95 -9.63 -3.00 7.43
C PHE A 95 -11.02 -3.64 7.40
N SER A 96 -11.80 -3.47 6.33
CA SER A 96 -13.15 -4.00 6.22
C SER A 96 -13.19 -5.54 6.22
N GLU A 97 -14.14 -6.11 6.96
CA GLU A 97 -14.39 -7.56 7.06
C GLU A 97 -14.62 -8.21 5.68
N SER A 98 -15.15 -7.45 4.72
CA SER A 98 -15.43 -7.93 3.36
C SER A 98 -14.17 -8.35 2.59
N TYR A 99 -13.01 -7.77 2.91
CA TYR A 99 -11.72 -8.18 2.34
C TYR A 99 -11.12 -9.40 3.06
N LYS A 100 -11.54 -9.66 4.32
CA LYS A 100 -11.10 -10.79 5.16
C LYS A 100 -11.81 -12.11 4.84
N GLU A 101 -13.05 -12.06 4.33
CA GLU A 101 -13.88 -13.26 4.08
C GLU A 101 -13.66 -13.96 2.72
N GLY A 102 -12.75 -13.47 1.86
CA GLY A 102 -12.36 -14.15 0.62
C GLY A 102 -11.47 -15.39 0.83
N PRO A 103 -10.95 -16.05 -0.23
CA PRO A 103 -9.96 -17.15 -0.13
C PRO A 103 -8.63 -16.74 0.55
N SER A 104 -8.59 -15.50 1.02
CA SER A 104 -7.49 -14.76 1.56
C SER A 104 -7.57 -14.67 3.09
N LYS A 105 -8.17 -15.65 3.78
CA LYS A 105 -8.12 -15.84 5.25
C LYS A 105 -6.71 -15.69 5.88
N LYS A 106 -5.65 -15.65 5.07
CA LYS A 106 -4.28 -15.39 5.49
C LYS A 106 -3.92 -13.91 5.66
N TRP A 107 -4.86 -12.97 5.47
CA TRP A 107 -4.68 -11.55 5.82
C TRP A 107 -4.84 -11.29 7.33
N ASP A 108 -5.07 -12.31 8.17
CA ASP A 108 -4.82 -12.23 9.61
C ASP A 108 -3.31 -12.14 9.86
N MET A 109 -2.71 -11.03 9.42
CA MET A 109 -1.51 -10.53 10.05
C MET A 109 -1.98 -10.00 11.41
N ASN A 110 -1.87 -10.85 12.43
CA ASN A 110 -2.14 -10.47 13.79
C ASN A 110 -1.11 -9.39 14.18
N LEU A 111 -1.51 -8.13 14.03
CA LEU A 111 -0.69 -6.97 14.35
C LEU A 111 -0.34 -6.92 15.85
N GLU A 112 -1.16 -7.53 16.70
CA GLU A 112 -0.88 -7.69 18.14
C GLU A 112 0.09 -8.84 18.46
N SER A 113 0.17 -9.91 17.66
CA SER A 113 1.06 -11.03 17.98
C SER A 113 2.41 -10.99 17.29
N ALA A 114 2.55 -10.28 16.17
CA ALA A 114 3.79 -10.35 15.40
C ALA A 114 4.82 -9.29 15.79
N TYR A 115 4.48 -8.00 15.91
CA TYR A 115 5.55 -7.00 15.77
C TYR A 115 5.37 -5.66 16.49
N LEU A 116 4.37 -5.45 17.36
CA LEU A 116 4.26 -4.16 18.06
C LEU A 116 5.19 -4.03 19.27
N GLU A 117 5.46 -5.10 20.03
CA GLU A 117 6.47 -5.02 21.10
C GLU A 117 7.90 -4.96 20.53
N ALA A 118 8.21 -5.76 19.51
CA ALA A 118 9.56 -5.81 18.94
C ALA A 118 9.92 -4.56 18.11
N SER A 119 8.95 -3.92 17.45
CA SER A 119 9.17 -2.66 16.70
C SER A 119 9.18 -1.44 17.59
N ALA A 120 8.35 -1.40 18.63
CA ALA A 120 8.36 -0.29 19.58
C ALA A 120 9.71 -0.24 20.32
N SER A 121 10.21 -1.39 20.79
CA SER A 121 11.54 -1.46 21.40
C SER A 121 12.67 -1.08 20.43
N ARG A 122 12.58 -1.46 19.15
CA ARG A 122 13.58 -1.08 18.12
C ARG A 122 13.56 0.40 17.73
N MET A 123 12.46 1.09 18.01
CA MET A 123 12.29 2.51 17.69
C MET A 123 12.70 3.40 18.87
N GLU A 124 12.68 2.87 20.09
CA GLU A 124 13.23 3.49 21.31
C GLU A 124 14.75 3.37 21.40
N ASP A 125 15.35 2.31 20.82
CA ASP A 125 16.80 2.10 20.77
C ASP A 125 17.52 2.87 19.64
N MET A 126 16.79 3.60 18.78
CA MET A 126 17.41 4.57 17.87
C MET A 126 17.77 5.85 18.64
N GLN A 127 18.84 5.76 19.45
CA GLN A 127 19.57 6.94 19.92
C GLN A 127 20.06 7.72 18.69
N TRP A 128 19.44 8.87 18.45
CA TRP A 128 19.88 9.86 17.46
C TRP A 128 21.15 10.54 17.97
N GLU A 129 22.30 9.90 17.84
CA GLU A 129 23.59 10.60 17.94
C GLU A 129 23.97 11.18 16.57
N ASN A 130 24.26 12.48 16.61
CA ASN A 130 24.84 13.33 15.56
C ASN A 130 23.84 13.94 14.56
N LEU A 131 22.99 14.81 15.09
CA LEU A 131 22.74 16.10 14.44
C LEU A 131 23.88 17.02 14.88
N ASP A 132 24.94 17.14 14.07
CA ASP A 132 25.75 18.36 13.82
C ASP A 132 26.98 18.01 12.95
N GLU A 133 27.35 18.96 12.08
CA GLU A 133 28.54 19.05 11.18
C GLU A 133 28.49 18.18 9.89
N ASP A 134 28.60 18.67 8.65
CA ASP A 134 29.01 19.96 8.03
C ASP A 134 28.13 20.24 6.78
#